data_AF-A0A2H0QDW5-F1
#
_entry.id   AF-A0A2H0QDW5-F1
#
_cell.length_a   1.000
_cell.length_b   1.000
_cell.length_c   1.000
_cell.angle_alpha   90.00
_cell.angle_beta   90.00
_cell.angle_gamma   90.00
#
_symmetry.space_group_name_H-M   'P 1'
#
loop_
_entity.id
_entity.type
_entity.pdbx_description
1 polymer ?
#
loop_
_entity_poly.entity_id
_entity_poly.type
_entity_poly.pdbx_seq_one_letter_code
_entity_poly.pdbx_strand_id
1 'polypeptide(L)'
;MKNWILFFITFLTFSFRASAQFDQDHSLLNEVLKLNVEKKGHQTFVHYKKIKENPTTLMSYLKLIEEVHQNDFNNFSKAEKLAFWINSYNAYTIKLIIDHYPIKSIKDIESGLFRRGPWKKEFIKLLGRTLSLDDIEHGIIRKEFDEPRIHFAVNCASIGCPSLLGEAFVASRLEQQLNASALNFLSNNDKNRIEGQVMKLSKIFKWYGDDFGKKYGSFQNYIVKELNLPARTYDIEYNEYDWNLNEGRN
;
A
#
# COMPACT_ATOMS: atom_id res chain seq x y z
N MET A 1 -56.43 36.94 -43.66
CA MET A 1 -55.70 36.94 -42.36
C MET A 1 -55.64 35.51 -41.83
N LYS A 2 -54.52 34.81 -42.03
CA LYS A 2 -54.23 33.52 -41.36
C LYS A 2 -52.73 33.53 -41.03
N ASN A 3 -52.40 33.75 -39.77
CA ASN A 3 -51.04 33.63 -39.26
C ASN A 3 -50.81 32.20 -38.79
N TRP A 4 -49.79 31.54 -39.31
CA TRP A 4 -49.30 30.26 -38.80
C TRP A 4 -48.11 30.53 -37.88
N ILE A 5 -48.25 30.18 -36.60
CA ILE A 5 -47.17 30.23 -35.61
C ILE A 5 -46.53 28.85 -35.60
N LEU A 6 -45.28 28.74 -36.06
CA LEU A 6 -44.45 27.55 -35.88
C LEU A 6 -43.87 27.55 -34.47
N PHE A 7 -44.21 26.53 -33.67
CA PHE A 7 -43.54 26.26 -32.40
C PHE A 7 -42.29 25.39 -32.67
N PHE A 8 -41.11 25.93 -32.45
CA PHE A 8 -39.87 25.16 -32.39
C PHE A 8 -39.72 24.57 -30.97
N ILE A 9 -39.93 23.26 -30.83
CA ILE A 9 -39.63 22.55 -29.59
C ILE A 9 -38.14 22.19 -29.62
N THR A 10 -37.34 22.90 -28.83
CA THR A 10 -35.93 22.57 -28.60
C THR A 10 -35.86 21.43 -27.59
N PHE A 11 -35.53 20.22 -28.05
CA PHE A 11 -35.24 19.09 -27.17
C PHE A 11 -33.86 19.29 -26.54
N LEU A 12 -33.82 19.68 -25.26
CA LEU A 12 -32.59 19.69 -24.47
C LEU A 12 -32.24 18.23 -24.11
N THR A 13 -31.29 17.63 -24.83
CA THR A 13 -30.79 16.29 -24.47
C THR A 13 -29.86 16.42 -23.27
N PHE A 14 -30.36 16.08 -22.08
CA PHE A 14 -29.52 15.93 -20.89
C PHE A 14 -28.79 14.59 -20.98
N SER A 15 -27.53 14.60 -21.42
CA SER A 15 -26.69 13.40 -21.38
C SER A 15 -26.31 13.13 -19.93
N PHE A 16 -27.02 12.20 -19.28
CA PHE A 16 -26.52 11.57 -18.05
C PHE A 16 -25.25 10.81 -18.40
N ARG A 17 -24.08 11.36 -18.08
CA ARG A 17 -22.88 10.54 -17.98
C ARG A 17 -23.02 9.69 -16.72
N ALA A 18 -23.36 8.41 -16.87
CA ALA A 18 -23.08 7.45 -15.82
C ALA A 18 -21.57 7.50 -15.58
N SER A 19 -21.14 7.98 -14.42
CA SER A 19 -19.75 7.81 -13.99
C SER A 19 -19.50 6.31 -13.96
N ALA A 20 -18.50 5.83 -14.71
CA ALA A 20 -18.06 4.46 -14.57
C ALA A 20 -17.67 4.25 -13.10
N GLN A 21 -18.25 3.24 -12.46
CA GLN A 21 -17.92 2.88 -11.09
C GLN A 21 -16.42 2.55 -11.01
N PHE A 22 -15.76 3.02 -9.95
CA PHE A 22 -14.35 2.74 -9.70
C PHE A 22 -14.06 1.22 -9.72
N ASP A 23 -12.94 0.83 -10.33
CA ASP A 23 -12.48 -0.56 -10.37
C ASP A 23 -11.98 -1.02 -8.99
N GLN A 24 -12.87 -1.67 -8.23
CA GLN A 24 -12.57 -2.22 -6.90
C GLN A 24 -11.63 -3.44 -6.94
N ASP A 25 -11.41 -4.04 -8.13
CA ASP A 25 -10.47 -5.15 -8.29
C ASP A 25 -9.03 -4.65 -8.55
N HIS A 26 -8.85 -3.33 -8.73
CA HIS A 26 -7.55 -2.68 -8.96
C HIS A 26 -6.74 -3.37 -10.06
N SER A 27 -7.41 -3.71 -11.16
CA SER A 27 -6.91 -4.62 -12.20
C SER A 27 -5.61 -4.13 -12.84
N LEU A 28 -5.50 -2.81 -13.06
CA LEU A 28 -4.29 -2.19 -13.62
C LEU A 28 -3.09 -2.29 -12.67
N LEU A 29 -3.30 -2.08 -11.36
CA LEU A 29 -2.22 -2.27 -10.38
C LEU A 29 -1.84 -3.74 -10.28
N ASN A 30 -2.83 -4.63 -10.29
CA ASN A 30 -2.59 -6.07 -10.27
C ASN A 30 -1.73 -6.52 -11.45
N GLU A 31 -1.95 -5.98 -12.65
CA GLU A 31 -1.10 -6.20 -13.82
C GLU A 31 0.34 -5.71 -13.58
N VAL A 32 0.51 -4.48 -13.10
CA VAL A 32 1.83 -3.92 -12.76
C VAL A 32 2.57 -4.82 -11.77
N LEU A 33 1.90 -5.25 -10.70
CA LEU A 33 2.52 -6.06 -9.66
C LEU A 33 2.90 -7.45 -10.18
N LYS A 34 1.99 -8.14 -10.88
CA LYS A 34 2.25 -9.47 -11.45
C LYS A 34 3.43 -9.49 -12.42
N LEU A 35 3.59 -8.44 -13.23
CA LEU A 35 4.63 -8.38 -14.26
C LEU A 35 6.00 -7.91 -13.74
N ASN A 36 6.05 -7.28 -12.56
CA ASN A 36 7.24 -6.58 -12.08
C ASN A 36 7.65 -6.92 -10.65
N VAL A 37 6.93 -7.78 -9.94
CA VAL A 37 7.29 -8.25 -8.60
C VAL A 37 7.74 -9.70 -8.68
N GLU A 38 9.02 -9.94 -8.41
CA GLU A 38 9.62 -11.28 -8.32
C GLU A 38 9.66 -11.73 -6.85
N LYS A 39 9.29 -12.98 -6.57
CA LYS A 39 9.39 -13.58 -5.22
C LYS A 39 10.57 -14.56 -5.17
N LYS A 40 11.45 -14.41 -4.17
CA LYS A 40 12.51 -15.38 -3.83
C LYS A 40 12.40 -15.74 -2.35
N GLY A 41 12.02 -16.97 -2.06
CA GLY A 41 11.70 -17.38 -0.68
C GLY A 41 10.60 -16.49 -0.09
N HIS A 42 10.86 -15.91 1.09
CA HIS A 42 9.94 -14.98 1.75
C HIS A 42 10.19 -13.49 1.40
N GLN A 43 11.08 -13.20 0.46
CA GLN A 43 11.40 -11.85 0.00
C GLN A 43 10.78 -11.58 -1.38
N THR A 44 10.33 -10.34 -1.62
CA THR A 44 10.03 -9.87 -2.98
C THR A 44 10.95 -8.74 -3.42
N PHE A 45 11.17 -8.70 -4.73
CA PHE A 45 11.99 -7.74 -5.43
C PHE A 45 11.18 -7.09 -6.55
N VAL A 46 11.30 -5.79 -6.71
CA VAL A 46 10.55 -5.02 -7.71
C VAL A 46 11.48 -4.61 -8.85
N HIS A 47 11.08 -4.87 -10.09
CA HIS A 47 11.82 -4.49 -11.29
C HIS A 47 11.57 -3.01 -11.64
N TYR A 48 12.03 -2.08 -10.78
CA TYR A 48 11.78 -0.64 -10.94
C TYR A 48 12.25 -0.08 -12.28
N LYS A 49 13.39 -0.57 -12.81
CA LYS A 49 13.89 -0.19 -14.13
C LYS A 49 12.87 -0.49 -15.24
N LYS A 50 12.27 -1.69 -15.23
CA LYS A 50 11.26 -2.11 -16.21
C LYS A 50 9.99 -1.27 -16.13
N ILE A 51 9.55 -0.93 -14.92
CA ILE A 51 8.41 -0.04 -14.71
C ILE A 51 8.72 1.37 -15.22
N LYS A 52 9.93 1.90 -14.96
CA LYS A 52 10.35 3.22 -15.44
C LYS A 52 10.40 3.30 -16.97
N GLU A 53 10.87 2.23 -17.63
CA GLU A 53 10.93 2.14 -19.09
C GLU A 53 9.53 2.08 -19.72
N ASN A 54 8.54 1.50 -19.03
CA ASN A 54 7.17 1.38 -19.52
C ASN A 54 6.12 1.73 -18.43
N PRO A 55 5.99 3.02 -18.04
CA PRO A 55 5.21 3.41 -16.88
C PRO A 55 3.69 3.47 -17.14
N THR A 56 3.24 3.27 -18.38
CA THR A 56 1.88 3.54 -18.85
C THR A 56 0.80 2.90 -17.99
N THR A 57 0.91 1.61 -17.66
CA THR A 57 -0.10 0.90 -16.85
C THR A 57 -0.17 1.45 -15.43
N LEU A 58 0.97 1.72 -14.80
CA LEU A 58 1.02 2.34 -13.47
C LEU A 58 0.40 3.74 -13.49
N MET A 59 0.78 4.58 -14.46
CA MET A 59 0.23 5.95 -14.57
C MET A 59 -1.28 5.95 -14.82
N SER A 60 -1.78 4.97 -15.57
CA SER A 60 -3.22 4.79 -15.80
C SER A 60 -3.95 4.39 -14.53
N TYR A 61 -3.36 3.50 -13.73
CA TYR A 61 -3.90 3.15 -12.42
C TYR A 61 -3.92 4.34 -11.46
N LEU A 62 -2.82 5.11 -11.38
CA LEU A 62 -2.75 6.30 -10.54
C LEU A 62 -3.84 7.31 -10.93
N LYS A 63 -3.99 7.59 -12.23
CA LYS A 63 -5.07 8.47 -12.70
C LYS A 63 -6.46 7.97 -12.29
N LEU A 64 -6.70 6.67 -12.37
CA LEU A 64 -7.98 6.06 -11.99
C LEU A 64 -8.29 6.22 -10.49
N ILE A 65 -7.30 6.10 -9.60
CA ILE A 65 -7.50 6.36 -8.15
C ILE A 65 -7.61 7.86 -7.84
N GLU A 66 -6.95 8.74 -8.59
CA GLU A 66 -7.05 10.21 -8.44
C GLU A 66 -8.45 10.73 -8.83
N GLU A 67 -9.13 10.05 -9.76
CA GLU A 67 -10.49 10.40 -10.21
C GLU A 67 -11.60 9.96 -9.23
N VAL A 68 -11.27 9.21 -8.17
CA VAL A 68 -12.25 8.84 -7.14
C VAL A 68 -12.70 10.07 -6.36
N HIS A 69 -14.00 10.36 -6.40
CA HIS A 69 -14.60 11.44 -5.64
C HIS A 69 -14.92 11.01 -4.20
N GLN A 70 -14.88 11.97 -3.26
CA GLN A 70 -15.19 11.73 -1.84
C GLN A 70 -16.58 11.10 -1.64
N ASN A 71 -17.57 11.49 -2.43
CA ASN A 71 -18.92 10.93 -2.34
C ASN A 71 -18.97 9.45 -2.69
N ASP A 72 -18.25 9.03 -3.74
CA ASP A 72 -18.17 7.62 -4.12
C ASP A 72 -17.39 6.83 -3.06
N PHE A 73 -16.25 7.38 -2.62
CA PHE A 73 -15.44 6.78 -1.57
C PHE A 73 -16.21 6.59 -0.27
N ASN A 74 -17.08 7.53 0.10
CA ASN A 74 -17.90 7.41 1.32
C ASN A 74 -18.79 6.16 1.29
N ASN A 75 -19.26 5.75 0.10
CA ASN A 75 -20.10 4.57 -0.10
C ASN A 75 -19.31 3.26 -0.09
N PHE A 76 -17.97 3.29 -0.13
CA PHE A 76 -17.15 2.08 -0.04
C PHE A 76 -17.32 1.44 1.34
N SER A 77 -17.39 0.11 1.35
CA SER A 77 -17.27 -0.71 2.55
C SER A 77 -15.93 -0.50 3.24
N LYS A 78 -15.83 -0.90 4.52
CA LYS A 78 -14.56 -0.82 5.26
C LYS A 78 -13.43 -1.58 4.55
N ALA A 79 -13.73 -2.73 3.94
CA ALA A 79 -12.74 -3.52 3.21
C ALA A 79 -12.28 -2.83 1.91
N GLU A 80 -13.20 -2.26 1.13
CA GLU A 80 -12.86 -1.49 -0.08
C GLU A 80 -12.02 -0.26 0.26
N LYS A 81 -12.36 0.48 1.32
CA LYS A 81 -11.56 1.64 1.77
C LYS A 81 -10.15 1.24 2.18
N LEU A 82 -10.00 0.14 2.93
CA LEU A 82 -8.68 -0.32 3.35
C LEU A 82 -7.85 -0.81 2.15
N ALA A 83 -8.46 -1.58 1.24
CA ALA A 83 -7.81 -2.02 0.01
C ALA A 83 -7.35 -0.82 -0.84
N PHE A 84 -8.22 0.18 -1.02
CA PHE A 84 -7.90 1.42 -1.72
C PHE A 84 -6.68 2.13 -1.12
N TRP A 85 -6.62 2.29 0.19
CA TRP A 85 -5.50 2.98 0.85
C TRP A 85 -4.19 2.20 0.79
N ILE A 86 -4.21 0.88 1.04
CA ILE A 86 -3.01 0.03 0.95
C ILE A 86 -2.46 0.06 -0.49
N ASN A 87 -3.33 -0.10 -1.49
CA ASN A 87 -2.92 -0.09 -2.89
C ASN A 87 -2.43 1.29 -3.32
N SER A 88 -3.08 2.37 -2.88
CA SER A 88 -2.63 3.74 -3.14
C SER A 88 -1.23 3.97 -2.59
N TYR A 89 -0.99 3.61 -1.32
CA TYR A 89 0.34 3.71 -0.71
C TYR A 89 1.38 2.96 -1.55
N ASN A 90 1.12 1.69 -1.86
CA ASN A 90 2.08 0.85 -2.59
C ASN A 90 2.35 1.38 -4.01
N ALA A 91 1.30 1.79 -4.75
CA ALA A 91 1.44 2.33 -6.09
C ALA A 91 2.21 3.65 -6.11
N TYR A 92 1.92 4.55 -5.16
CA TYR A 92 2.66 5.82 -5.06
C TYR A 92 4.07 5.65 -4.50
N THR A 93 4.36 4.63 -3.68
CA THR A 93 5.74 4.26 -3.36
C THR A 93 6.48 3.84 -4.62
N ILE A 94 5.91 2.96 -5.45
CA ILE A 94 6.52 2.56 -6.73
C ILE A 94 6.75 3.81 -7.61
N LYS A 95 5.75 4.69 -7.72
CA LYS A 95 5.86 5.95 -8.46
C LYS A 95 7.02 6.81 -7.97
N LEU A 96 7.13 6.99 -6.65
CA LEU A 96 8.19 7.76 -6.02
C LEU A 96 9.57 7.16 -6.35
N ILE A 97 9.71 5.84 -6.30
CA ILE A 97 10.98 5.19 -6.68
C ILE A 97 11.29 5.43 -8.16
N ILE A 98 10.37 5.16 -9.10
CA ILE A 98 10.68 5.28 -10.53
C ILE A 98 10.97 6.72 -10.97
N ASP A 99 10.39 7.72 -10.30
CA ASP A 99 10.67 9.14 -10.55
C ASP A 99 12.11 9.50 -10.21
N HIS A 100 12.65 8.90 -9.15
CA HIS A 100 14.00 9.17 -8.65
C HIS A 100 15.04 8.15 -9.11
N TYR A 101 14.62 7.04 -9.72
CA TYR A 101 15.50 5.96 -10.15
C TYR A 101 16.55 6.42 -11.19
N PRO A 102 17.83 5.97 -11.10
CA PRO A 102 18.36 4.99 -10.16
C PRO A 102 18.75 5.59 -8.80
N ILE A 103 18.41 4.88 -7.72
CA ILE A 103 18.76 5.21 -6.31
C ILE A 103 19.12 3.93 -5.55
N LYS A 104 19.92 4.04 -4.49
CA LYS A 104 20.30 2.89 -3.65
C LYS A 104 19.32 2.67 -2.51
N SER A 105 18.69 3.73 -2.01
CA SER A 105 17.71 3.68 -0.95
C SER A 105 16.60 4.69 -1.19
N ILE A 106 15.37 4.37 -0.78
CA ILE A 106 14.28 5.36 -0.73
C ILE A 106 14.66 6.58 0.13
N LYS A 107 15.53 6.39 1.13
CA LYS A 107 16.04 7.47 2.01
C LYS A 107 16.88 8.50 1.27
N ASP A 108 17.39 8.18 0.09
CA ASP A 108 18.18 9.11 -0.73
C ASP A 108 17.29 10.18 -1.39
N ILE A 109 15.96 10.00 -1.32
CA ILE A 109 14.99 10.96 -1.85
C ILE A 109 14.72 12.05 -0.82
N GLU A 110 15.20 13.27 -1.09
CA GLU A 110 14.91 14.45 -0.28
C GLU A 110 13.54 15.06 -0.63
N SER A 111 12.87 15.66 0.37
CA SER A 111 11.60 16.38 0.17
C SER A 111 11.64 17.81 0.70
N GLY A 112 11.41 18.76 -0.20
CA GLY A 112 11.28 20.20 0.08
C GLY A 112 12.57 20.88 0.57
N LEU A 113 12.45 22.17 0.91
CA LEU A 113 13.55 23.01 1.38
C LEU A 113 14.19 22.52 2.71
N PHE A 114 13.45 21.68 3.46
CA PHE A 114 13.83 21.22 4.80
C PHE A 114 14.20 19.73 4.86
N ARG A 115 14.37 19.04 3.71
CA ARG A 115 14.74 17.61 3.63
C ARG A 115 13.92 16.73 4.57
N ARG A 116 12.58 16.83 4.53
CA ARG A 116 11.70 16.14 5.49
C ARG A 116 11.59 14.62 5.27
N GLY A 117 12.37 14.05 4.35
CA GLY A 117 12.39 12.64 3.98
C GLY A 117 11.30 12.26 2.96
N PRO A 118 11.41 11.09 2.32
CA PRO A 118 10.54 10.68 1.22
C PRO A 118 9.07 10.58 1.63
N TRP A 119 8.80 10.09 2.85
CA TRP A 119 7.43 9.84 3.32
C TRP A 119 6.62 11.11 3.57
N LYS A 120 7.26 12.24 3.88
CA LYS A 120 6.61 13.55 4.13
C LYS A 120 6.47 14.42 2.88
N LYS A 121 6.90 13.91 1.72
CA LYS A 121 6.70 14.61 0.45
C LYS A 121 5.21 14.59 0.12
N GLU A 122 4.60 15.76 -0.04
CA GLU A 122 3.24 15.88 -0.55
C GLU A 122 3.26 15.81 -2.08
N PHE A 123 2.72 14.73 -2.66
CA PHE A 123 2.66 14.54 -4.11
C PHE A 123 1.50 13.66 -4.58
N ILE A 124 0.72 13.11 -3.66
CA ILE A 124 -0.37 12.18 -3.91
C ILE A 124 -1.68 12.96 -3.94
N LYS A 125 -2.45 12.90 -5.03
CA LYS A 125 -3.70 13.67 -5.18
C LYS A 125 -4.92 12.77 -5.07
N LEU A 126 -5.42 12.54 -3.87
CA LEU A 126 -6.56 11.65 -3.66
C LEU A 126 -7.67 12.38 -2.90
N LEU A 127 -8.93 12.13 -3.30
CA LEU A 127 -10.12 12.63 -2.63
C LEU A 127 -10.11 14.16 -2.43
N GLY A 128 -9.62 14.90 -3.42
CA GLY A 128 -9.52 16.37 -3.39
C GLY A 128 -8.43 16.94 -2.47
N ARG A 129 -7.55 16.10 -1.92
CA ARG A 129 -6.43 16.50 -1.05
C ARG A 129 -5.10 16.21 -1.72
N THR A 130 -4.08 17.01 -1.38
CA THR A 130 -2.68 16.61 -1.61
C THR A 130 -2.15 15.96 -0.34
N LEU A 131 -1.64 14.74 -0.47
CA LEU A 131 -1.22 13.87 0.61
C LEU A 131 0.23 13.45 0.41
N SER A 132 0.84 13.02 1.51
CA SER A 132 2.10 12.30 1.56
C SER A 132 1.87 10.81 1.87
N LEU A 133 2.91 9.98 1.74
CA LEU A 133 2.83 8.57 2.17
C LEU A 133 2.56 8.47 3.68
N ASP A 134 3.14 9.39 4.46
CA ASP A 134 2.94 9.51 5.91
C ASP A 134 1.47 9.81 6.24
N ASP A 135 0.82 10.69 5.47
CA ASP A 135 -0.61 10.99 5.64
C ASP A 135 -1.49 9.76 5.39
N ILE A 136 -1.16 8.93 4.39
CA ILE A 136 -1.91 7.71 4.11
C ILE A 136 -1.72 6.70 5.26
N GLU A 137 -0.49 6.39 5.64
CA GLU A 137 -0.20 5.36 6.64
C GLU A 137 -0.58 5.82 8.06
N HIS A 138 0.00 6.92 8.53
CA HIS A 138 -0.18 7.41 9.90
C HIS A 138 -1.41 8.30 10.06
N GLY A 139 -1.74 9.07 9.03
CA GLY A 139 -2.87 10.00 9.07
C GLY A 139 -4.23 9.32 8.93
N ILE A 140 -4.30 8.24 8.15
CA ILE A 140 -5.56 7.60 7.74
C ILE A 140 -5.59 6.12 8.18
N ILE A 141 -4.76 5.24 7.58
CA ILE A 141 -4.86 3.79 7.76
C ILE A 141 -4.77 3.38 9.25
N ARG A 142 -3.72 3.85 9.93
CA ARG A 142 -3.48 3.49 11.35
C ARG A 142 -4.58 4.01 12.29
N LYS A 143 -5.21 5.14 11.96
CA LYS A 143 -6.24 5.76 12.83
C LYS A 143 -7.63 5.18 12.61
N GLU A 144 -7.96 4.82 11.37
CA GLU A 144 -9.34 4.50 10.99
C GLU A 144 -9.66 2.99 11.01
N PHE A 145 -8.65 2.12 10.82
CA PHE A 145 -8.94 0.71 10.52
C PHE A 145 -8.72 -0.27 11.67
N ASP A 146 -7.90 0.08 12.66
CA ASP A 146 -7.51 -0.81 13.78
C ASP A 146 -7.02 -2.19 13.27
N GLU A 147 -6.18 -2.14 12.24
CA GLU A 147 -5.69 -3.32 11.53
C GLU A 147 -4.15 -3.32 11.53
N PRO A 148 -3.49 -3.95 12.51
CA PRO A 148 -2.03 -3.88 12.62
C PRO A 148 -1.29 -4.67 11.53
N ARG A 149 -1.96 -5.57 10.80
CA ARG A 149 -1.34 -6.28 9.66
C ARG A 149 -1.05 -5.36 8.48
N ILE A 150 -1.54 -4.11 8.49
CA ILE A 150 -1.17 -3.10 7.49
C ILE A 150 0.34 -2.88 7.43
N HIS A 151 1.04 -3.04 8.56
CA HIS A 151 2.50 -2.93 8.65
C HIS A 151 3.22 -3.96 7.81
N PHE A 152 2.55 -5.05 7.40
CA PHE A 152 3.06 -6.08 6.51
C PHE A 152 2.52 -5.97 5.08
N ALA A 153 1.59 -5.04 4.83
CA ALA A 153 0.89 -4.87 3.56
C ALA A 153 1.35 -3.61 2.80
N VAL A 154 1.76 -2.57 3.52
CA VAL A 154 2.39 -1.39 2.93
C VAL A 154 3.91 -1.61 2.82
N ASN A 155 4.46 -1.38 1.64
CA ASN A 155 5.88 -1.60 1.34
C ASN A 155 6.59 -0.26 1.16
N CYS A 156 7.71 -0.09 1.86
CA CYS A 156 8.54 1.11 1.84
C CYS A 156 9.74 1.00 0.86
N ALA A 157 9.68 0.08 -0.11
CA ALA A 157 10.71 -0.18 -1.11
C ALA A 157 12.10 -0.59 -0.59
N SER A 158 12.25 -1.03 0.66
CA SER A 158 13.53 -1.50 1.21
C SER A 158 13.58 -3.02 1.40
N ILE A 159 14.78 -3.61 1.42
CA ILE A 159 15.00 -5.03 1.70
C ILE A 159 14.48 -5.42 3.10
N GLY A 160 14.71 -4.57 4.10
CA GLY A 160 14.21 -4.76 5.46
C GLY A 160 12.68 -4.68 5.59
N CYS A 161 12.01 -4.07 4.61
CA CYS A 161 10.56 -3.90 4.62
C CYS A 161 9.84 -5.24 4.37
N PRO A 162 8.60 -5.41 4.84
CA PRO A 162 7.78 -6.55 4.45
C PRO A 162 7.62 -6.64 2.93
N SER A 163 7.49 -7.87 2.43
CA SER A 163 7.46 -8.13 1.00
C SER A 163 6.21 -7.52 0.36
N LEU A 164 6.39 -6.72 -0.68
CA LEU A 164 5.28 -6.26 -1.52
C LEU A 164 4.61 -7.48 -2.17
N LEU A 165 3.29 -7.59 -2.03
CA LEU A 165 2.52 -8.67 -2.62
C LEU A 165 2.52 -8.53 -4.15
N GLY A 166 2.68 -9.65 -4.87
CA GLY A 166 2.67 -9.69 -6.35
C GLY A 166 1.28 -9.55 -6.99
N GLU A 167 0.30 -9.07 -6.23
CA GLU A 167 -1.07 -8.80 -6.65
C GLU A 167 -1.63 -7.62 -5.84
N ALA A 168 -2.63 -6.93 -6.38
CA ALA A 168 -3.30 -5.85 -5.66
C ALA A 168 -4.20 -6.40 -4.54
N PHE A 169 -4.36 -5.63 -3.47
CA PHE A 169 -5.32 -5.94 -2.42
C PHE A 169 -6.74 -5.70 -2.92
N VAL A 170 -7.68 -6.61 -2.67
CA VAL A 170 -9.09 -6.45 -3.09
C VAL A 170 -10.02 -6.79 -1.94
N ALA A 171 -11.15 -6.10 -1.84
CA ALA A 171 -12.06 -6.22 -0.69
C ALA A 171 -12.52 -7.67 -0.44
N SER A 172 -12.80 -8.42 -1.51
CA SER A 172 -13.26 -9.80 -1.47
C SER A 172 -12.25 -10.79 -0.88
N ARG A 173 -10.95 -10.45 -0.90
CA ARG A 173 -9.85 -11.31 -0.41
C ARG A 173 -8.97 -10.63 0.65
N LEU A 174 -9.34 -9.44 1.10
CA LEU A 174 -8.48 -8.57 1.91
C LEU A 174 -7.96 -9.27 3.17
N GLU A 175 -8.82 -9.95 3.91
CA GLU A 175 -8.44 -10.69 5.12
C GLU A 175 -7.41 -11.79 4.82
N GLN A 176 -7.63 -12.56 3.75
CA GLN A 176 -6.71 -13.60 3.31
C GLN A 176 -5.36 -13.00 2.91
N GLN A 177 -5.36 -11.89 2.17
CA GLN A 177 -4.15 -11.22 1.69
C GLN A 177 -3.34 -10.61 2.83
N LEU A 178 -4.01 -9.93 3.77
CA LEU A 178 -3.36 -9.40 4.98
C LEU A 178 -2.73 -10.51 5.81
N ASN A 179 -3.44 -11.62 5.98
CA ASN A 179 -2.92 -12.78 6.70
C ASN A 179 -1.71 -13.41 5.98
N ALA A 180 -1.80 -13.59 4.67
CA ALA A 180 -0.71 -14.15 3.86
C ALA A 180 0.54 -13.26 3.90
N SER A 181 0.39 -11.94 3.80
CA SER A 181 1.50 -10.99 3.92
C SER A 181 2.15 -11.04 5.31
N ALA A 182 1.33 -11.10 6.36
CA ALA A 182 1.83 -11.20 7.73
C ALA A 182 2.62 -12.49 7.96
N LEU A 183 2.05 -13.65 7.62
CA LEU A 183 2.71 -14.94 7.76
C LEU A 183 3.98 -15.03 6.92
N ASN A 184 3.97 -14.50 5.69
CA ASN A 184 5.18 -14.43 4.87
C ASN A 184 6.28 -13.59 5.53
N PHE A 185 5.94 -12.47 6.17
CA PHE A 185 6.91 -11.64 6.89
C PHE A 185 7.44 -12.34 8.14
N LEU A 186 6.55 -12.89 8.97
CA LEU A 186 6.91 -13.60 10.20
C LEU A 186 7.78 -14.82 9.93
N SER A 187 7.58 -15.50 8.80
CA SER A 187 8.33 -16.70 8.39
C SER A 187 9.65 -16.38 7.68
N ASN A 188 9.99 -15.10 7.48
CA ASN A 188 11.24 -14.69 6.87
C ASN A 188 12.38 -14.73 7.89
N ASN A 189 13.19 -15.79 7.86
CA ASN A 189 14.32 -16.00 8.77
C ASN A 189 15.42 -14.92 8.69
N ASP A 190 15.49 -14.12 7.64
CA ASP A 190 16.43 -12.98 7.59
C ASP A 190 15.93 -11.82 8.47
N LYS A 191 14.62 -11.76 8.71
CA LYS A 191 13.94 -10.66 9.41
C LYS A 191 13.48 -11.05 10.80
N ASN A 192 13.06 -12.29 10.99
CA ASN A 192 12.44 -12.79 12.22
C ASN A 192 12.94 -14.22 12.49
N ARG A 193 13.57 -14.44 13.64
CA ARG A 193 14.03 -15.77 14.11
C ARG A 193 13.66 -15.98 15.56
N ILE A 194 13.33 -17.23 15.89
CA ILE A 194 13.06 -17.65 17.26
C ILE A 194 14.20 -18.58 17.68
N GLU A 195 15.02 -18.15 18.63
CA GLU A 195 16.20 -18.86 19.12
C GLU A 195 16.03 -19.14 20.62
N GLY A 196 15.41 -20.28 20.93
CA GLY A 196 15.09 -20.65 22.32
C GLY A 196 14.08 -19.68 22.97
N GLN A 197 14.55 -18.87 23.92
CA GLN A 197 13.75 -17.86 24.64
C GLN A 197 13.81 -16.48 23.95
N VAL A 198 14.68 -16.30 22.94
CA VAL A 198 14.90 -15.00 22.29
C VAL A 198 14.17 -14.93 20.95
N MET A 199 13.37 -13.88 20.74
CA MET A 199 12.87 -13.49 19.42
C MET A 199 13.79 -12.41 18.83
N LYS A 200 14.50 -12.76 17.78
CA LYS A 200 15.29 -11.82 16.96
C LYS A 200 14.40 -11.26 15.87
N LEU A 201 13.88 -10.06 16.06
CA LEU A 201 12.78 -9.50 15.27
C LEU A 201 13.20 -8.29 14.43
N SER A 202 12.49 -8.04 13.35
CA SER A 202 12.65 -6.81 12.56
C SER A 202 12.33 -5.56 13.38
N LYS A 203 13.01 -4.43 13.07
CA LYS A 203 12.73 -3.11 13.66
C LYS A 203 11.28 -2.63 13.40
N ILE A 204 10.53 -3.25 12.49
CA ILE A 204 9.08 -3.02 12.33
C ILE A 204 8.34 -3.22 13.67
N PHE A 205 8.68 -4.26 14.44
CA PHE A 205 8.07 -4.48 15.76
C PHE A 205 8.54 -3.47 16.80
N LYS A 206 9.72 -2.86 16.62
CA LYS A 206 10.20 -1.77 17.48
C LYS A 206 9.45 -0.48 17.21
N TRP A 207 9.17 -0.17 15.94
CA TRP A 207 8.54 1.09 15.54
C TRP A 207 7.02 1.06 15.69
N TYR A 208 6.41 -0.11 15.46
CA TYR A 208 4.96 -0.24 15.32
C TYR A 208 4.33 -1.35 16.19
N GLY A 209 5.10 -1.93 17.12
CA GLY A 209 4.62 -3.02 17.98
C GLY A 209 3.39 -2.66 18.83
N ASP A 210 3.24 -1.39 19.19
CA ASP A 210 2.11 -0.90 19.99
C ASP A 210 0.76 -1.03 19.27
N ASP A 211 0.75 -0.98 17.94
CA ASP A 211 -0.48 -1.10 17.14
C ASP A 211 -1.12 -2.50 17.28
N PHE A 212 -0.35 -3.50 17.71
CA PHE A 212 -0.86 -4.85 17.96
C PHE A 212 -1.57 -4.97 19.32
N GLY A 213 -1.38 -4.00 20.22
CA GLY A 213 -1.85 -4.06 21.60
C GLY A 213 -3.37 -4.16 21.73
N LYS A 214 -4.13 -3.37 20.96
CA LYS A 214 -5.60 -3.34 21.09
C LYS A 214 -6.28 -4.64 20.68
N LYS A 215 -5.79 -5.28 19.60
CA LYS A 215 -6.40 -6.49 19.02
C LYS A 215 -5.81 -7.80 19.57
N TYR A 216 -4.52 -7.80 19.93
CA TYR A 216 -3.79 -9.02 20.33
C TYR A 216 -3.20 -8.96 21.75
N GLY A 217 -3.33 -7.83 22.45
CA GLY A 217 -2.69 -7.57 23.74
C GLY A 217 -1.22 -7.15 23.61
N SER A 218 -0.47 -7.72 22.68
CA SER A 218 0.89 -7.31 22.31
C SER A 218 1.30 -7.89 20.95
N PHE A 219 2.37 -7.35 20.35
CA PHE A 219 2.95 -7.98 19.16
C PHE A 219 3.56 -9.37 19.47
N GLN A 220 4.03 -9.62 20.70
CA GLN A 220 4.52 -10.95 21.08
C GLN A 220 3.39 -11.99 21.07
N ASN A 221 2.22 -11.64 21.64
CA ASN A 221 1.04 -12.51 21.61
C ASN A 221 0.61 -12.80 20.18
N TYR A 222 0.67 -11.79 19.31
CA TYR A 222 0.42 -11.95 17.88
C TYR A 222 1.38 -12.96 17.25
N ILE A 223 2.70 -12.79 17.41
CA ILE A 223 3.70 -13.72 16.86
C ILE A 223 3.52 -15.14 17.42
N VAL A 224 3.32 -15.28 18.74
CA VAL A 224 3.11 -16.57 19.41
C VAL A 224 1.91 -17.29 18.82
N LYS A 225 0.80 -16.58 18.60
CA LYS A 225 -0.41 -17.13 18.00
C LYS A 225 -0.17 -17.53 16.53
N GLU A 226 0.34 -16.63 15.71
CA GLU A 226 0.47 -16.85 14.26
C GLU A 226 1.52 -17.91 13.90
N LEU A 227 2.57 -18.04 14.71
CA LEU A 227 3.63 -19.05 14.51
C LEU A 227 3.43 -20.30 15.39
N ASN A 228 2.32 -20.41 16.12
CA ASN A 228 2.00 -21.51 17.03
C ASN A 228 3.16 -21.84 18.00
N LEU A 229 3.72 -20.81 18.64
CA LEU A 229 4.81 -20.93 19.59
C LEU A 229 4.29 -21.22 21.00
N PRO A 230 5.13 -21.73 21.92
CA PRO A 230 4.79 -21.83 23.34
C PRO A 230 4.30 -20.49 23.92
N ALA A 231 3.18 -20.53 24.64
CA ALA A 231 2.62 -19.35 25.30
C ALA A 231 3.47 -18.95 26.52
N ARG A 232 4.40 -18.02 26.29
CA ARG A 232 5.30 -17.44 27.31
C ARG A 232 5.82 -16.08 26.85
N THR A 233 6.46 -15.37 27.75
CA THR A 233 7.22 -14.16 27.42
C THR A 233 8.55 -14.53 26.79
N TYR A 234 8.92 -13.82 25.73
CA TYR A 234 10.21 -13.96 25.06
C TYR A 234 11.05 -12.71 25.24
N ASP A 235 12.37 -12.90 25.34
CA ASP A 235 13.33 -11.80 25.27
C ASP A 235 13.38 -11.30 23.82
N ILE A 236 13.43 -9.98 23.63
CA ILE A 236 13.39 -9.37 22.30
C ILE A 236 14.75 -8.77 21.96
N GLU A 237 15.29 -9.18 20.83
CA GLU A 237 16.43 -8.54 20.19
C GLU A 237 16.00 -8.03 18.82
N TYR A 238 16.34 -6.79 18.50
CA TYR A 238 15.99 -6.23 17.18
C TYR A 238 17.14 -6.38 16.20
N ASN A 239 16.86 -6.99 15.06
CA ASN A 239 17.80 -7.13 13.94
C ASN A 239 18.12 -5.77 13.31
N GLU A 240 19.24 -5.68 12.61
CA GLU A 240 19.51 -4.53 11.76
C GLU A 240 18.51 -4.43 10.60
N TYR A 241 18.23 -3.19 10.18
CA TYR A 241 17.24 -2.93 9.14
C TYR A 241 17.93 -2.50 7.85
N ASP A 242 17.80 -3.33 6.81
CA ASP A 242 18.39 -3.06 5.51
C ASP A 242 17.57 -2.04 4.71
N TRP A 243 18.15 -0.86 4.54
CA TRP A 243 17.57 0.26 3.80
C TRP A 243 17.88 0.24 2.30
N ASN A 244 18.66 -0.73 1.81
CA ASN A 244 18.88 -0.90 0.38
C ASN A 244 17.54 -1.14 -0.33
N LEU A 245 17.42 -0.60 -1.54
CA LEU A 245 16.26 -0.75 -2.40
C LEU A 245 16.00 -2.24 -2.66
N ASN A 246 14.74 -2.68 -2.55
CA ASN A 246 14.33 -4.05 -2.86
C ASN A 246 14.24 -4.30 -4.38
N GLU A 247 15.31 -4.02 -5.11
CA GLU A 247 15.34 -4.07 -6.55
C GLU A 247 15.60 -5.49 -7.09
N GLY A 248 14.80 -5.91 -8.08
CA GLY A 248 15.03 -7.12 -8.85
C GLY A 248 16.06 -6.87 -9.95
N ARG A 249 17.09 -7.73 -10.06
CA ARG A 249 18.03 -7.70 -11.18
C ARG A 249 17.34 -8.31 -12.41
N ASN A 250 17.35 -7.57 -13.52
CA ASN A 250 17.00 -8.11 -14.85
C ASN A 250 18.17 -8.94 -15.41
#